data_AF-A0A7V1MJA5-F1
#
_entry.id   AF-A0A7V1MJA5-F1
#
_cell.length_a   1.000
_cell.length_b   1.000
_cell.length_c   1.000
_cell.angle_alpha   90.00
_cell.angle_beta   90.00
_cell.angle_gamma   90.00
#
_symmetry.space_group_name_H-M   'P 1'
#
loop_
_entity.id
_entity.type
_entity.pdbx_description
1 polymer ?
#
loop_
_entity_poly.entity_id
_entity_poly.type
_entity_poly.pdbx_seq_one_letter_code
_entity_poly.pdbx_strand_id
1 'polypeptide(L)'
;MAMLRLVAIDIDGTLLTSAQVISSATRATIREVLERGVRVVLVTGRSFSQARAFAEELGLTTPLILHNGALVKDTAGRVFDACLLAGETAREIIGRARAHGVALLCFDDPDGEGRAVTEP
;
A
#
# COMPACT_ATOMS: atom_id res chain seq x y z
N MET A 1 -30.98 0.85 -8.79
CA MET A 1 -29.79 1.31 -8.03
C MET A 1 -28.60 0.51 -8.48
N ALA A 2 -27.43 1.13 -8.63
CA ALA A 2 -26.21 0.42 -9.01
C ALA A 2 -25.71 -0.44 -7.84
N MET A 3 -25.38 -1.70 -8.12
CA MET A 3 -24.82 -2.62 -7.14
C MET A 3 -23.34 -2.28 -6.91
N LEU A 4 -22.96 -2.00 -5.66
CA LEU A 4 -21.56 -1.82 -5.27
C LEU A 4 -20.80 -3.14 -5.48
N ARG A 5 -19.64 -3.08 -6.13
CA ARG A 5 -18.80 -4.27 -6.41
C ARG A 5 -17.44 -4.23 -5.73
N LEU A 6 -16.97 -3.04 -5.37
CA LEU A 6 -15.65 -2.81 -4.80
C LEU A 6 -15.65 -1.60 -3.88
N VAL A 7 -14.95 -1.71 -2.76
CA VAL A 7 -14.60 -0.62 -1.85
C VAL A 7 -13.07 -0.52 -1.79
N ALA A 8 -12.53 0.64 -2.12
CA ALA A 8 -11.12 0.96 -1.95
C ALA A 8 -10.94 1.76 -0.66
N ILE A 9 -10.01 1.33 0.19
CA ILE A 9 -9.83 1.89 1.54
C ILE A 9 -8.36 2.25 1.74
N ASP A 10 -8.12 3.49 2.14
CA ASP A 10 -6.81 3.92 2.62
C ASP A 10 -6.51 3.39 4.03
N ILE A 11 -5.23 3.26 4.38
CA ILE A 11 -4.82 2.69 5.67
C ILE A 11 -4.77 3.78 6.76
N ASP A 12 -3.86 4.74 6.62
CA ASP A 12 -3.53 5.68 7.69
C ASP A 12 -4.58 6.79 7.81
N GLY A 13 -5.14 6.95 9.01
CA GLY A 13 -6.20 7.94 9.24
C GLY A 13 -7.55 7.57 8.60
N THR A 14 -7.65 6.38 7.99
CA THR A 14 -8.87 5.87 7.35
C THR A 14 -9.25 4.49 7.93
N LEU A 15 -8.53 3.42 7.58
CA LEU A 15 -8.74 2.08 8.15
C LEU A 15 -8.31 2.03 9.62
N LEU A 16 -7.16 2.63 9.91
CA LEU A 16 -6.55 2.60 11.24
C LEU A 16 -7.06 3.76 12.09
N THR A 17 -7.32 3.44 13.35
CA THR A 17 -7.51 4.43 14.41
C THR A 17 -6.21 5.20 14.67
N SER A 18 -6.28 6.28 15.46
CA SER A 18 -5.09 7.01 15.92
C SER A 18 -4.11 6.14 16.72
N ALA A 19 -4.59 5.04 17.31
CA ALA A 19 -3.77 4.03 17.98
C ALA A 19 -3.13 3.01 17.02
N GLN A 20 -3.21 3.23 15.70
CA GLN A 20 -2.62 2.38 14.66
C GLN A 20 -3.16 0.94 14.65
N VAL A 21 -4.42 0.76 15.09
CA VAL A 21 -5.13 -0.53 15.10
C VAL A 21 -6.44 -0.44 14.32
N ILE A 22 -6.90 -1.59 13.81
CA ILE A 22 -8.23 -1.74 13.23
C ILE A 22 -9.25 -1.93 14.35
N SER A 23 -10.26 -1.06 14.41
CA SER A 23 -11.31 -1.17 15.43
C SER A 23 -12.17 -2.43 15.23
N SER A 24 -12.78 -2.94 16.31
CA SER A 24 -13.72 -4.06 16.22
C SER A 24 -14.91 -3.77 15.30
N ALA A 25 -15.43 -2.53 15.35
CA ALA A 25 -16.49 -2.07 14.46
C ALA A 25 -16.06 -2.10 12.99
N THR A 26 -14.89 -1.53 12.65
CA THR A 26 -14.34 -1.55 11.29
C THR A 26 -14.17 -2.97 10.77
N ARG A 27 -13.64 -3.89 11.60
CA ARG A 27 -13.48 -5.30 11.22
C ARG A 27 -14.82 -5.98 10.94
N ALA A 28 -15.84 -5.73 11.77
CA ALA A 28 -17.17 -6.28 11.57
C ALA A 28 -17.79 -5.75 10.27
N THR A 29 -17.70 -4.44 10.04
CA THR A 29 -18.21 -3.81 8.80
C THR A 29 -17.52 -4.37 7.55
N ILE A 30 -16.19 -4.52 7.56
CA ILE A 30 -15.47 -5.08 6.42
C ILE A 30 -15.94 -6.52 6.14
N ARG A 31 -16.16 -7.32 7.19
CA ARG A 31 -16.70 -8.68 7.04
C ARG A 31 -18.07 -8.69 6.38
N GLU A 32 -18.99 -7.84 6.85
CA GLU A 32 -20.33 -7.73 6.24
C GLU A 32 -20.27 -7.31 4.76
N VAL A 33 -19.33 -6.42 4.41
CA VAL A 33 -19.10 -6.02 3.02
C VAL A 33 -18.65 -7.21 2.17
N LEU A 34 -17.70 -8.01 2.68
CA LEU A 34 -17.23 -9.22 2.00
C LEU A 34 -18.33 -10.28 1.85
N GLU A 35 -19.15 -10.50 2.88
CA GLU A 35 -20.29 -11.43 2.87
C GLU A 35 -21.35 -11.06 1.83
N ARG A 36 -21.47 -9.77 1.51
CA ARG A 36 -22.34 -9.26 0.43
C ARG A 36 -21.73 -9.42 -0.96
N GLY A 37 -20.57 -10.07 -1.09
CA GLY A 37 -19.87 -10.27 -2.36
C GLY A 37 -19.15 -9.03 -2.89
N VAL A 38 -19.04 -7.98 -2.07
CA VAL A 38 -18.32 -6.75 -2.42
C VAL A 38 -16.85 -6.94 -2.09
N ARG A 39 -15.97 -6.66 -3.04
CA ARG A 39 -14.52 -6.76 -2.84
C ARG A 39 -14.02 -5.57 -2.04
N VAL A 40 -13.11 -5.79 -1.10
CA VAL A 40 -12.41 -4.71 -0.40
C VAL A 40 -10.96 -4.71 -0.87
N VAL A 41 -10.41 -3.56 -1.26
CA VAL A 41 -9.03 -3.38 -1.71
C VAL A 41 -8.34 -2.33 -0.83
N LEU A 42 -7.13 -2.61 -0.37
CA LEU A 42 -6.33 -1.62 0.35
C LEU A 42 -5.51 -0.78 -0.63
N VAL A 43 -5.49 0.53 -0.42
CA VAL A 43 -4.79 1.51 -1.27
C VAL A 43 -3.96 2.42 -0.38
N THR A 44 -2.63 2.40 -0.49
CA THR A 44 -1.78 3.04 0.52
C THR A 44 -0.44 3.50 -0.02
N GLY A 45 0.16 4.47 0.68
CA GLY A 45 1.58 4.84 0.54
C GLY A 45 2.55 3.82 1.15
N ARG A 46 2.07 2.90 1.99
CA ARG A 46 2.89 1.89 2.68
C ARG A 46 3.51 0.89 1.71
N SER A 47 4.58 0.25 2.18
CA SER A 47 5.22 -0.86 1.47
C SER A 47 4.37 -2.14 1.53
N PHE A 48 4.73 -3.12 0.70
CA PHE A 48 4.06 -4.43 0.67
C PHE A 48 3.99 -5.09 2.06
N SER A 49 5.12 -5.21 2.76
CA SER A 49 5.19 -5.86 4.06
C SER A 49 4.31 -5.19 5.11
N GLN A 50 4.26 -3.86 5.11
CA GLN A 50 3.44 -3.07 6.03
C GLN A 50 1.95 -3.21 5.73
N ALA A 51 1.54 -3.18 4.46
CA ALA A 51 0.14 -3.26 4.06
C ALA A 51 -0.42 -4.69 4.18
N ARG A 52 0.41 -5.70 3.87
CA ARG A 52 0.03 -7.11 3.86
C ARG A 52 -0.45 -7.60 5.22
N ALA A 53 0.17 -7.17 6.32
CA ALA A 53 -0.26 -7.55 7.66
C ALA A 53 -1.74 -7.21 7.92
N PHE A 54 -2.20 -6.02 7.49
CA PHE A 54 -3.60 -5.61 7.64
C PHE A 54 -4.54 -6.35 6.70
N ALA A 55 -4.09 -6.66 5.48
CA ALA A 55 -4.85 -7.46 4.55
C ALA A 55 -5.09 -8.88 5.09
N GLU A 56 -4.06 -9.50 5.66
CA GLU A 56 -4.14 -10.81 6.32
C GLU A 56 -5.04 -10.77 7.55
N GLU A 57 -4.89 -9.73 8.40
CA GLU A 57 -5.72 -9.51 9.58
C GLU A 57 -7.23 -9.38 9.25
N LEU A 58 -7.56 -8.83 8.08
CA LEU A 58 -8.91 -8.67 7.57
C LEU A 58 -9.40 -9.84 6.70
N GLY A 59 -8.52 -10.81 6.39
CA GLY A 59 -8.83 -11.93 5.49
C GLY A 59 -9.07 -11.51 4.03
N LEU A 60 -8.43 -10.43 3.58
CA LEU A 60 -8.56 -9.95 2.22
C LEU A 60 -7.73 -10.79 1.24
N THR A 61 -8.32 -11.10 0.09
CA THR A 61 -7.69 -11.87 -1.00
C THR A 61 -7.47 -11.04 -2.26
N THR A 62 -7.86 -9.77 -2.22
CA THR A 62 -7.64 -8.82 -3.31
C THR A 62 -6.19 -8.36 -3.35
N PRO A 63 -5.70 -7.92 -4.52
CA PRO A 63 -4.41 -7.25 -4.61
C PRO A 63 -4.34 -5.99 -3.74
N LEU A 64 -3.14 -5.62 -3.34
CA LEU A 64 -2.82 -4.39 -2.60
C LEU A 64 -2.28 -3.35 -3.57
N ILE A 65 -2.78 -2.12 -3.45
CA ILE A 65 -2.26 -0.96 -4.17
C ILE A 65 -1.33 -0.20 -3.21
N LEU A 66 -0.05 -0.16 -3.56
CA LEU A 66 1.07 0.16 -2.66
C LEU A 66 1.86 1.35 -3.21
N HIS A 67 2.74 1.94 -2.39
CA HIS A 67 3.60 3.04 -2.79
C HIS A 67 2.86 4.17 -3.52
N ASN A 68 1.69 4.55 -3.00
CA ASN A 68 0.81 5.57 -3.58
C ASN A 68 0.29 5.19 -4.99
N GLY A 69 0.16 3.89 -5.27
CA GLY A 69 -0.30 3.38 -6.56
C GLY A 69 0.82 3.01 -7.53
N ALA A 70 2.09 3.22 -7.18
CA ALA A 70 3.21 2.84 -8.03
C ALA A 70 3.40 1.32 -8.16
N LEU A 71 2.79 0.52 -7.28
CA LEU A 71 2.96 -0.93 -7.28
C LEU A 71 1.64 -1.63 -6.90
N VAL A 72 1.30 -2.68 -7.64
CA VAL A 72 0.14 -3.55 -7.35
C VAL A 72 0.63 -4.99 -7.20
N LYS A 73 0.35 -5.60 -6.04
CA LYS A 73 0.74 -6.99 -5.73
C LYS A 73 -0.41 -7.77 -5.14
N ASP A 74 -0.53 -9.07 -5.41
CA ASP A 74 -1.37 -9.92 -4.57
C ASP A 74 -0.75 -10.14 -3.19
N THR A 75 -1.52 -10.71 -2.27
CA THR A 75 -1.06 -11.02 -0.90
C THR A 75 0.04 -12.08 -0.87
N ALA A 76 0.25 -12.84 -1.94
CA ALA A 76 1.36 -13.77 -2.10
C ALA A 76 2.65 -13.10 -2.62
N GLY A 77 2.58 -11.83 -3.03
CA GLY A 77 3.72 -11.03 -3.50
C GLY A 77 3.88 -11.00 -5.02
N ARG A 78 3.00 -11.63 -5.79
CA ARG A 78 3.04 -11.55 -7.25
C ARG A 78 2.71 -10.14 -7.69
N VAL A 79 3.55 -9.55 -8.53
CA VAL A 79 3.33 -8.23 -9.12
C VAL A 79 2.32 -8.33 -10.26
N PHE A 80 1.32 -7.45 -10.22
CA PHE A 80 0.32 -7.25 -11.27
C PHE A 80 0.67 -6.06 -12.15
N ASP A 81 1.11 -4.97 -11.52
CA ASP A 81 1.49 -3.73 -12.19
C ASP A 81 2.55 -2.97 -11.38
N ALA A 82 3.39 -2.21 -12.08
CA ALA A 82 4.42 -1.38 -11.48
C ALA A 82 4.72 -0.17 -12.37
N CYS A 83 4.66 1.02 -11.79
CA CYS A 83 5.05 2.28 -12.40
C CYS A 83 6.22 2.88 -11.63
N LEU A 84 7.43 2.46 -12.01
CA LEU A 84 8.66 2.85 -11.32
C LEU A 84 9.28 4.09 -11.96
N LEU A 85 10.00 4.87 -11.15
CA LEU A 85 10.87 5.93 -11.69
C LEU A 85 11.99 5.31 -12.53
N ALA A 86 12.28 5.95 -13.67
CA ALA A 86 13.50 5.61 -14.40
C ALA A 86 14.72 5.83 -13.50
N GLY A 87 15.69 4.93 -13.54
CA GLY A 87 16.86 4.99 -12.67
C GLY A 87 17.66 6.30 -12.81
N GLU A 88 17.67 6.92 -14.00
CA GLU A 88 18.27 8.24 -14.20
C GLU A 88 17.53 9.34 -13.44
N THR A 89 16.19 9.39 -13.56
CA THR A 89 15.34 10.34 -12.82
C THR A 89 15.50 10.16 -11.31
N ALA A 90 15.53 8.92 -10.81
CA ALA A 90 15.75 8.65 -9.39
C ALA A 90 17.11 9.19 -8.92
N ARG A 91 18.19 8.98 -9.70
CA ARG A 91 19.52 9.50 -9.39
C ARG A 91 19.57 11.03 -9.43
N GLU A 92 18.88 11.67 -10.37
CA GLU A 92 18.78 13.13 -10.42
C GLU A 92 18.11 13.69 -9.15
N ILE A 93 16.98 13.10 -8.75
CA ILE A 93 16.26 13.50 -7.54
C ILE A 93 17.15 13.34 -6.30
N ILE A 94 17.84 12.21 -6.17
CA ILE A 94 18.79 11.95 -5.07
C ILE A 94 19.93 12.98 -5.07
N GLY A 95 20.52 13.26 -6.24
CA GLY A 95 21.59 14.24 -6.38
C GLY A 95 21.17 15.64 -5.96
N ARG A 96 19.97 16.07 -6.36
CA ARG A 96 19.39 17.36 -5.96
C ARG A 96 19.12 17.41 -4.46
N ALA A 97 18.50 16.39 -3.89
CA ALA A 97 18.21 16.35 -2.46
C ALA A 97 19.48 16.45 -1.62
N ARG A 98 20.54 15.71 -1.97
CA ARG A 98 21.86 15.83 -1.35
C ARG A 98 22.44 17.24 -1.43
N ALA A 99 22.37 17.87 -2.62
CA ALA A 99 22.86 19.23 -2.80
C ALA A 99 22.12 20.27 -1.92
N HIS A 100 20.88 19.98 -1.53
CA HIS A 100 20.06 20.83 -0.66
C HIS A 100 20.05 20.37 0.80
N GLY A 101 20.78 19.33 1.18
CA GLY A 101 20.77 18.78 2.54
C GLY A 101 19.42 18.20 2.95
N VAL A 102 18.65 17.67 1.99
CA VAL A 102 17.35 17.04 2.21
C VAL A 102 17.53 15.52 2.27
N ALA A 103 17.18 14.91 3.39
CA ALA A 103 17.15 13.46 3.52
C ALA A 103 16.02 12.86 2.69
N LEU A 104 16.28 11.74 2.02
CA LEU A 104 15.30 11.02 1.22
C LEU A 104 15.09 9.60 1.73
N LEU A 105 13.83 9.16 1.63
CA LEU A 105 13.43 7.76 1.75
C LEU A 105 13.02 7.26 0.37
N CYS A 106 13.83 6.37 -0.20
CA CYS A 106 13.52 5.70 -1.46
C CYS A 106 12.97 4.30 -1.17
N PHE A 107 11.87 3.93 -1.82
CA PHE A 107 11.37 2.56 -1.82
C PHE A 107 11.72 1.91 -3.16
N ASP A 108 12.63 0.93 -3.11
CA ASP A 108 13.05 0.15 -4.26
C ASP A 108 12.55 -1.29 -4.09
N ASP A 109 11.77 -1.78 -5.04
CA ASP A 109 11.11 -3.08 -4.94
C ASP A 109 11.29 -3.91 -6.23
N PRO A 110 12.54 -4.20 -6.65
CA PRO A 110 12.81 -4.87 -7.91
C PRO A 110 12.41 -6.36 -7.88
N ASP A 111 12.48 -6.99 -6.71
CA ASP A 111 12.32 -8.45 -6.52
C ASP A 111 11.07 -8.86 -5.74
N GLY A 112 10.25 -7.90 -5.28
CA GLY A 112 9.02 -8.23 -4.57
C GLY A 112 9.06 -8.03 -3.04
N GLU A 113 10.24 -7.84 -2.45
CA GLU A 113 10.40 -7.76 -0.99
C GLU A 113 10.36 -6.33 -0.42
N GLY A 114 10.46 -5.31 -1.27
CA GLY A 114 10.46 -3.90 -0.87
C GLY A 114 11.63 -3.51 0.04
N ARG A 115 12.63 -2.81 -0.52
CA ARG A 115 13.73 -2.23 0.22
C ARG A 115 13.51 -0.74 0.42
N ALA A 116 13.63 -0.28 1.67
CA ALA A 116 13.73 1.13 1.98
C ALA A 116 15.22 1.51 2.00
N VAL A 117 15.61 2.45 1.14
CA VAL A 117 16.96 3.02 1.11
C VAL A 117 16.86 4.46 1.61
N THR A 118 17.55 4.75 2.71
CA THR A 118 17.66 6.10 3.26
C THR A 118 18.98 6.72 2.85
N GLU A 119 18.93 7.92 2.29
CA GLU A 119 20.10 8.73 2.00
C GLU A 119 20.12 9.90 3.00
N PRO A 120 21.14 9.98 3.88
CA PRO A 120 21.29 11.07 4.84
C PRO A 120 21.70 12.40 4.19
#